data_AF-A0A918P6Y5-F1
#
_entry.id   AF-A0A918P6Y5-F1
#
_cell.length_a   1.000
_cell.length_b   1.000
_cell.length_c   1.000
_cell.angle_alpha   90.00
_cell.angle_beta   90.00
_cell.angle_gamma   90.00
#
_symmetry.space_group_name_H-M   'P 1'
#
loop_
_entity.id
_entity.type
_entity.pdbx_description
1 polymer ?
#
loop_
_entity_poly.entity_id
_entity_poly.type
_entity_poly.pdbx_seq_one_letter_code
_entity_poly.pdbx_strand_id
1 'polypeptide(L)'
;MNHSLPFRYRLAALLKHEENGIAGLREQVAQAVHRLDGAQREEARLRESGEAGRKASAALLADSAMYWASLCFLRELEEQRVAADRRLDDARSAYEDACARLKAAQARVRQLERHRDRQREVHRVESKRRDYLALDEAWARRAVRNPL
;
A
#
# COMPACT_ATOMS: atom_id res chain seq x y z
N MET A 1 19.98 24.94 -24.07
CA MET A 1 18.89 24.20 -24.74
C MET A 1 18.00 23.59 -23.67
N ASN A 2 16.83 24.20 -23.43
CA ASN A 2 15.85 23.68 -22.47
C ASN A 2 15.08 22.53 -23.12
N HIS A 3 15.49 21.29 -22.88
CA HIS A 3 14.74 20.10 -23.25
C HIS A 3 13.57 19.89 -22.27
N SER A 4 12.60 20.80 -22.25
CA SER A 4 11.32 20.51 -21.60
C SER A 4 10.52 19.60 -22.54
N LEU A 5 10.59 18.29 -22.28
CA LEU A 5 9.64 17.36 -22.89
C LEU A 5 8.22 17.92 -22.69
N PRO A 6 7.34 17.87 -23.70
CA PRO A 6 5.98 18.37 -23.56
C PRO A 6 5.34 17.78 -22.31
N PHE A 7 4.70 18.61 -21.48
CA PHE A 7 4.18 18.26 -20.15
C PHE A 7 3.38 16.94 -20.11
N ARG A 8 2.72 16.59 -21.22
CA ARG A 8 2.03 15.30 -21.44
C ARG A 8 2.91 14.07 -21.23
N TYR A 9 4.15 14.08 -21.72
CA TYR A 9 5.10 12.97 -21.55
C TYR A 9 5.53 12.83 -20.08
N ARG A 10 5.64 13.95 -19.37
CA ARG A 10 6.00 13.98 -17.95
C ARG A 10 4.90 13.40 -17.07
N LEU A 11 3.63 13.72 -17.34
CA LEU A 11 2.50 13.18 -16.59
C LEU A 11 2.29 11.67 -16.83
N ALA A 12 2.46 11.21 -18.06
CA ALA A 12 2.37 9.79 -18.39
C ALA A 12 3.49 8.98 -17.72
N ALA A 13 4.72 9.50 -17.69
CA ALA A 13 5.83 8.89 -16.98
C ALA A 13 5.59 8.81 -15.47
N LEU A 14 5.05 9.88 -14.86
CA LEU A 14 4.70 9.92 -13.44
C LEU A 14 3.60 8.92 -13.08
N LEU A 15 2.54 8.82 -13.89
CA LEU A 15 1.49 7.82 -13.69
C LEU A 15 2.04 6.40 -13.73
N LYS A 16 2.84 6.08 -14.76
CA LYS A 16 3.46 4.76 -14.89
C LYS A 16 4.39 4.44 -13.71
N HIS A 17 5.13 5.43 -13.21
CA HIS A 17 5.99 5.27 -12.05
C HIS A 17 5.17 4.95 -10.78
N GLU A 18 4.10 5.70 -10.51
CA GLU A 18 3.24 5.45 -9.35
C GLU A 18 2.47 4.13 -9.46
N GLU A 19 2.01 3.75 -10.65
CA GLU A 19 1.36 2.46 -10.91
C GLU A 19 2.30 1.28 -10.63
N ASN A 20 3.56 1.38 -11.08
CA ASN A 20 4.59 0.39 -10.76
C ASN A 20 4.90 0.35 -9.25
N GLY A 21 4.92 1.52 -8.59
CA GLY A 21 5.09 1.63 -7.14
C GLY A 21 3.97 0.94 -6.36
N ILE A 22 2.72 1.01 -6.84
CA ILE A 22 1.58 0.33 -6.25
C ILE A 22 1.75 -1.19 -6.27
N ALA A 23 2.31 -1.76 -7.33
CA ALA A 23 2.57 -3.21 -7.39
C ALA A 23 3.51 -3.65 -6.25
N GLY A 24 4.61 -2.93 -6.05
CA GLY A 24 5.53 -3.18 -4.93
C GLY A 24 4.86 -2.99 -3.56
N LEU A 25 4.01 -1.98 -3.40
CA LEU A 25 3.27 -1.76 -2.15
C LEU A 25 2.25 -2.87 -1.87
N ARG A 26 1.61 -3.43 -2.90
CA ARG A 26 0.72 -4.59 -2.75
C ARG A 26 1.47 -5.82 -2.27
N GLU A 27 2.67 -6.05 -2.80
CA GLU A 27 3.53 -7.13 -2.34
C GLU A 27 3.96 -6.93 -0.88
N GLN A 28 4.31 -5.70 -0.49
CA GLN A 28 4.61 -5.38 0.92
C GLN A 28 3.42 -5.65 1.84
N VAL A 29 2.20 -5.31 1.44
CA VAL A 29 0.98 -5.64 2.20
C VAL A 29 0.81 -7.16 2.30
N ALA A 30 0.99 -7.90 1.21
CA ALA A 30 0.89 -9.37 1.23
C ALA A 30 1.92 -10.00 2.17
N GLN A 31 3.17 -9.53 2.14
CA GLN A 31 4.21 -9.97 3.07
C GLN A 31 3.87 -9.62 4.53
N ALA A 32 3.31 -8.44 4.78
CA ALA A 32 2.87 -8.04 6.12
C ALA A 32 1.72 -8.91 6.65
N VAL A 33 0.75 -9.25 5.78
CA VAL A 33 -0.33 -10.21 6.12
C VAL A 33 0.26 -11.57 6.50
N HIS A 34 1.18 -12.11 5.70
CA HIS A 34 1.81 -13.39 6.01
C HIS A 34 2.58 -13.38 7.35
N ARG A 35 3.27 -12.28 7.66
CA ARG A 35 3.96 -12.12 8.95
C ARG A 35 2.98 -12.03 10.11
N LEU A 36 1.89 -11.28 9.94
CA LEU A 36 0.84 -11.15 10.95
C LEU A 36 0.16 -12.49 11.23
N ASP A 37 -0.20 -13.23 10.18
CA ASP A 37 -0.78 -14.58 10.31
C ASP A 37 0.19 -15.53 11.03
N GLY A 38 1.49 -15.46 10.71
CA GLY A 38 2.52 -16.23 11.38
C GLY A 38 2.62 -15.93 12.87
N ALA A 39 2.67 -14.64 13.24
CA ALA A 39 2.72 -14.20 14.62
C ALA A 39 1.45 -14.59 15.41
N GLN A 40 0.26 -14.50 14.79
CA GLN A 40 -1.00 -14.92 15.40
C GLN A 40 -1.02 -16.42 15.70
N ARG A 41 -0.51 -17.25 14.78
CA ARG A 41 -0.42 -18.70 14.99
C ARG A 41 0.60 -19.05 16.07
N GLU A 42 1.73 -18.34 16.14
CA GLU A 42 2.74 -18.52 17.17
C GLU A 42 2.18 -18.17 18.57
N GLU A 43 1.50 -17.03 18.72
CA GLU A 43 0.85 -16.62 19.97
C GLU A 43 -0.21 -17.63 20.41
N ALA A 44 -1.10 -18.03 19.50
CA ALA A 44 -2.16 -19.00 19.80
C ALA A 44 -1.58 -20.34 20.25
N ARG A 45 -0.52 -20.83 19.57
CA ARG A 45 0.16 -22.07 19.93
C ARG A 45 0.82 -21.98 21.32
N LEU A 46 1.50 -20.87 21.63
CA LEU A 46 2.14 -20.66 22.93
C LEU A 46 1.11 -20.57 24.06
N ARG A 47 -0.03 -19.91 23.80
CA ARG A 47 -1.14 -19.83 24.74
C ARG A 47 -1.73 -21.20 25.07
N GLU A 48 -2.01 -22.00 24.04
CA GLU A 48 -2.49 -23.38 24.19
C GLU A 48 -1.48 -24.24 24.96
N SER A 49 -0.19 -24.13 24.61
CA SER A 49 0.90 -24.85 25.27
C SER A 49 1.03 -24.47 26.75
N GLY A 50 0.87 -23.18 27.08
CA GLY A 50 0.86 -22.68 28.45
C GLY A 50 -0.33 -23.20 29.26
N GLU A 51 -1.53 -23.26 28.66
CA GLU A 51 -2.71 -23.84 29.32
C GLU A 51 -2.56 -25.34 29.57
N ALA A 52 -2.06 -26.09 28.58
CA ALA A 52 -1.77 -27.51 28.72
C ALA A 52 -0.70 -27.76 29.78
N GLY A 53 0.39 -26.99 29.77
CA GLY A 53 1.47 -27.07 30.75
C GLY A 53 0.99 -26.80 32.17
N ARG A 54 0.09 -25.81 32.37
CA ARG A 54 -0.49 -25.50 33.69
C ARG A 54 -1.32 -26.66 34.23
N LYS A 55 -2.14 -27.28 33.37
CA LYS A 55 -2.94 -28.46 33.74
C LYS A 55 -2.05 -29.65 34.10
N ALA A 56 -1.01 -29.91 33.31
CA ALA A 56 -0.07 -30.99 33.56
C ALA A 56 0.73 -30.77 34.86
N SER A 57 1.18 -29.54 35.11
CA SER A 57 1.93 -29.18 36.33
C SER A 57 1.15 -29.46 37.62
N ALA A 58 -0.17 -29.22 37.62
CA ALA A 58 -1.03 -29.50 38.77
C ALA A 58 -1.06 -31.00 39.15
N ALA A 59 -0.90 -31.91 38.18
CA ALA A 59 -0.84 -33.35 38.43
C ALA A 59 0.49 -33.80 39.07
N LEU A 60 1.53 -32.95 39.02
CA LEU A 60 2.88 -33.26 39.51
C LEU A 60 3.11 -32.84 40.96
N LEU A 61 2.13 -32.26 41.66
CA LEU A 61 2.28 -31.74 43.02
C LEU A 61 2.84 -32.74 44.06
N ALA A 62 2.63 -34.04 43.84
CA ALA A 62 3.14 -35.10 44.71
C ALA A 62 4.65 -35.39 44.52
N ASP A 63 5.22 -35.01 43.37
CA ASP A 63 6.65 -35.14 43.07
C ASP A 63 7.28 -33.75 43.03
N SER A 64 7.98 -33.39 44.11
CA SER A 64 8.54 -32.05 44.28
C SER A 64 9.57 -31.71 43.18
N ALA A 65 10.38 -32.65 42.72
CA ALA A 65 11.39 -32.41 41.70
C ALA A 65 10.74 -32.14 40.34
N MET A 66 9.74 -32.95 39.96
CA MET A 66 8.99 -32.78 38.71
C MET A 66 8.12 -31.52 38.72
N TYR A 67 7.54 -31.18 39.87
CA TYR A 67 6.78 -29.94 40.04
C TYR A 67 7.66 -28.68 39.90
N TRP A 68 8.87 -28.68 40.47
CA TRP A 68 9.79 -27.56 40.27
C TRP A 68 10.22 -27.41 38.81
N ALA A 69 10.52 -28.52 38.14
CA ALA A 69 10.87 -28.52 36.72
C ALA A 69 9.72 -27.98 35.85
N SER A 70 8.47 -28.36 36.12
CA SER A 70 7.30 -27.86 35.38
C SER A 70 7.07 -26.36 35.60
N LEU A 71 7.34 -25.83 36.79
CA LEU A 71 7.27 -24.38 37.04
C LEU A 71 8.31 -23.60 36.24
N CYS A 72 9.55 -24.10 36.15
CA CYS A 72 10.59 -23.48 35.32
C CYS A 72 10.17 -23.45 33.83
N PHE A 73 9.68 -24.57 33.32
CA PHE A 73 9.15 -24.66 31.95
C PHE A 73 7.99 -23.68 31.69
N LEU A 74 7.06 -23.55 32.64
CA LEU A 74 5.95 -22.61 32.54
C LEU A 74 6.41 -21.15 32.51
N ARG A 75 7.46 -20.82 33.26
CA ARG A 75 8.07 -19.50 33.22
C ARG A 75 8.68 -19.21 31.85
N GLU A 76 9.45 -20.14 31.30
CA GLU A 76 10.03 -19.99 29.95
C GLU A 76 8.95 -19.82 28.87
N LEU A 77 7.86 -20.58 28.96
CA LEU A 77 6.71 -20.41 28.07
C LEU A 77 6.07 -19.02 28.18
N GLU A 78 5.93 -18.47 29.38
CA GLU A 78 5.37 -17.13 29.56
C GLU A 78 6.32 -16.05 28.99
N GLU A 79 7.63 -16.20 29.17
CA GLU A 79 8.63 -15.31 28.56
C GLU A 79 8.55 -15.35 27.02
N GLN A 80 8.39 -16.55 26.43
CA GLN A 80 8.15 -16.72 25.00
C GLN A 80 6.83 -16.10 24.55
N ARG A 81 5.76 -16.24 25.34
CA ARG A 81 4.45 -15.63 25.02
C ARG A 81 4.53 -14.11 24.99
N VAL A 82 5.17 -13.50 25.99
CA VAL A 82 5.39 -12.04 26.02
C VAL A 82 6.21 -11.58 24.81
N ALA A 83 7.22 -12.36 24.39
CA ALA A 83 7.97 -12.05 23.18
C ALA A 83 7.10 -12.18 21.91
N ALA A 84 6.26 -13.21 21.82
CA ALA A 84 5.33 -13.41 20.71
C ALA A 84 4.25 -12.31 20.63
N ASP A 85 3.71 -11.88 21.78
CA ASP A 85 2.76 -10.76 21.87
C ASP A 85 3.37 -9.47 21.31
N ARG A 86 4.63 -9.17 21.66
CA ARG A 86 5.35 -8.02 21.10
C ARG A 86 5.53 -8.13 19.59
N ARG A 87 5.94 -9.30 19.08
CA ARG A 87 6.07 -9.54 17.63
C ARG A 87 4.73 -9.42 16.90
N LEU A 88 3.64 -9.84 17.53
CA LEU A 88 2.29 -9.70 17.00
C LEU A 88 1.92 -8.22 16.86
N ASP A 89 2.19 -7.41 17.88
CA ASP A 89 1.92 -5.97 17.84
C ASP A 89 2.80 -5.26 16.80
N ASP A 90 4.09 -5.62 16.69
CA ASP A 90 4.98 -5.12 15.65
C ASP A 90 4.47 -5.48 14.24
N ALA A 91 4.01 -6.73 14.05
CA ALA A 91 3.46 -7.19 12.78
C ALA A 91 2.14 -6.49 12.42
N ARG A 92 1.28 -6.20 13.41
CA ARG A 92 0.05 -5.41 13.23
C ARG A 92 0.37 -4.00 12.78
N SER A 93 1.29 -3.34 13.48
CA SER A 93 1.75 -1.99 13.13
C SER A 93 2.32 -1.95 11.70
N ALA A 94 3.17 -2.91 11.35
CA ALA A 94 3.72 -3.01 10.00
C ALA A 94 2.65 -3.23 8.92
N TYR A 95 1.61 -4.02 9.21
CA TYR A 95 0.48 -4.22 8.30
C TYR A 95 -0.35 -2.95 8.11
N GLU A 96 -0.64 -2.23 9.20
CA GLU A 96 -1.36 -0.96 9.15
C GLU A 96 -0.60 0.10 8.34
N ASP A 97 0.71 0.22 8.58
CA ASP A 97 1.60 1.12 7.84
C ASP A 97 1.65 0.78 6.35
N ALA A 98 1.80 -0.50 6.00
CA ALA A 98 1.81 -0.95 4.61
C ALA A 98 0.47 -0.62 3.91
N CYS A 99 -0.66 -0.84 4.60
CA CYS A 99 -1.98 -0.50 4.09
C CYS A 99 -2.16 1.01 3.91
N ALA A 100 -1.69 1.82 4.86
CA ALA A 100 -1.74 3.27 4.77
C ALA A 100 -0.93 3.79 3.57
N ARG A 101 0.28 3.28 3.37
CA ARG A 101 1.13 3.60 2.22
C ARG A 101 0.47 3.23 0.89
N LEU A 102 -0.14 2.05 0.81
CA LEU A 102 -0.87 1.61 -0.38
C LEU A 102 -2.07 2.52 -0.68
N LYS A 103 -2.87 2.86 0.33
CA LYS A 103 -4.01 3.78 0.18
C LYS A 103 -3.55 5.16 -0.30
N ALA A 104 -2.47 5.69 0.28
CA ALA A 104 -1.90 6.98 -0.12
C ALA A 104 -1.42 6.96 -1.57
N ALA A 105 -0.72 5.91 -2.01
CA ALA A 105 -0.27 5.77 -3.39
C ALA A 105 -1.46 5.68 -4.37
N GLN A 106 -2.49 4.91 -4.04
CA GLN A 106 -3.71 4.82 -4.85
C GLN A 106 -4.42 6.19 -4.96
N ALA A 107 -4.46 6.95 -3.87
CA ALA A 107 -5.03 8.31 -3.89
C ALA A 107 -4.23 9.25 -4.81
N ARG A 108 -2.89 9.18 -4.77
CA ARG A 108 -2.02 9.95 -5.68
C ARG A 108 -2.26 9.60 -7.15
N VAL A 109 -2.37 8.32 -7.50
CA VAL A 109 -2.69 7.89 -8.87
C VAL A 109 -4.03 8.48 -9.32
N ARG A 110 -5.09 8.35 -8.51
CA ARG A 110 -6.41 8.94 -8.82
C ARG A 110 -6.33 10.46 -9.05
N GLN A 111 -5.50 11.16 -8.26
CA GLN A 111 -5.30 12.60 -8.43
C GLN A 111 -4.59 12.92 -9.76
N LEU A 112 -3.55 12.15 -10.12
CA LEU A 112 -2.83 12.30 -11.39
C LEU A 112 -3.73 11.98 -12.59
N GLU A 113 -4.59 10.96 -12.49
CA GLU A 113 -5.57 10.63 -13.53
C GLU A 113 -6.56 11.76 -13.76
N ARG A 114 -7.12 12.33 -12.68
CA ARG A 114 -7.99 13.52 -12.78
C ARG A 114 -7.28 14.69 -13.43
N HIS A 115 -6.00 14.90 -13.12
CA HIS A 115 -5.20 15.94 -13.76
C HIS A 115 -5.02 15.67 -15.26
N ARG A 116 -4.72 14.42 -15.65
CA ARG A 116 -4.62 13.99 -17.04
C ARG A 116 -5.90 14.26 -17.82
N ASP A 117 -7.05 13.95 -17.23
CA ASP A 117 -8.34 14.11 -17.90
C ASP A 117 -8.70 15.59 -18.10
N ARG A 118 -8.43 16.45 -17.10
CA ARG A 118 -8.55 17.91 -17.28
C ARG A 118 -7.68 18.44 -18.42
N GLN A 119 -6.44 17.96 -18.52
CA GLN A 119 -5.55 18.38 -19.60
C GLN A 119 -6.00 17.91 -20.99
N ARG A 120 -6.59 16.71 -21.07
CA ARG A 120 -7.21 16.23 -22.31
C ARG A 120 -8.35 17.14 -22.72
N GLU A 121 -9.18 17.56 -21.77
CA GLU A 121 -10.30 18.46 -22.06
C GLU A 121 -9.84 19.85 -22.49
N VAL A 122 -8.91 20.47 -21.77
CA VAL A 122 -8.31 21.77 -22.16
C VAL A 122 -7.75 21.69 -23.58
N HIS A 123 -6.98 20.65 -23.89
CA HIS A 123 -6.43 20.49 -25.23
C HIS A 123 -7.49 20.31 -26.31
N ARG A 124 -8.57 19.56 -26.04
CA ARG A 124 -9.69 19.41 -26.98
C ARG A 124 -10.34 20.76 -27.29
N VAL A 125 -10.55 21.59 -26.28
CA VAL A 125 -11.11 22.93 -26.43
C VAL A 125 -10.16 23.84 -27.22
N GLU A 126 -8.87 23.82 -26.89
CA GLU A 126 -7.85 24.60 -27.61
C GLU A 126 -7.71 24.18 -29.08
N SER A 127 -7.71 22.88 -29.37
CA SER A 127 -7.69 22.36 -30.74
C SER A 127 -8.90 22.86 -31.54
N LYS A 128 -10.12 22.69 -31.01
CA LYS A 128 -11.33 23.20 -31.65
C LYS A 128 -11.26 24.70 -31.90
N ARG A 129 -10.79 25.47 -30.91
CA ARG A 129 -10.62 26.93 -31.06
C ARG A 129 -9.65 27.28 -32.18
N ARG A 130 -8.53 26.57 -32.29
CA ARG A 130 -7.57 26.76 -33.40
C ARG A 130 -8.18 26.41 -34.75
N ASP A 131 -8.95 25.34 -34.81
CA ASP A 131 -9.64 24.93 -36.05
C ASP A 131 -10.63 26.01 -36.51
N TYR A 132 -11.43 26.56 -35.58
CA TYR A 132 -12.34 27.67 -35.88
C TYR A 132 -11.60 28.93 -36.35
N LEU A 133 -10.52 29.32 -35.67
CA LEU A 133 -9.70 30.46 -36.09
C LEU A 133 -9.11 30.26 -37.49
N ALA A 134 -8.63 29.05 -37.79
CA ALA A 134 -8.09 28.71 -39.11
C ALA A 134 -9.16 28.76 -40.20
N LEU A 135 -10.40 28.34 -39.90
CA LEU A 135 -11.53 28.50 -40.79
C LEU A 135 -11.83 29.99 -41.00
N ASP A 136 -12.02 30.77 -39.95
CA ASP A 136 -12.30 32.21 -40.04
C ASP A 136 -11.25 32.95 -40.89
N GLU A 137 -9.97 32.67 -40.68
CA GLU A 137 -8.88 33.22 -41.51
C GLU A 137 -8.95 32.78 -42.98
N ALA A 138 -9.36 31.54 -43.26
CA ALA A 138 -9.53 31.06 -44.63
C ALA A 138 -10.71 31.75 -45.32
N TRP A 139 -11.82 31.95 -44.61
CA TRP A 139 -12.98 32.71 -45.08
C TRP A 139 -12.63 34.18 -45.35
N ALA A 140 -11.93 34.83 -44.42
CA ALA A 140 -11.47 36.22 -44.59
C ALA A 140 -10.55 36.37 -45.81
N ARG A 141 -9.56 35.46 -45.97
CA ARG A 141 -8.69 35.45 -47.14
C ARG A 141 -9.46 35.26 -48.46
N ARG A 142 -10.50 34.43 -48.45
CA ARG A 142 -11.35 34.21 -49.63
C ARG A 142 -12.17 35.46 -49.97
N ALA A 143 -12.72 36.15 -48.98
CA ALA A 143 -13.49 37.38 -49.17
C ALA A 143 -12.61 38.52 -49.74
N VAL A 144 -11.36 38.64 -49.27
CA VAL A 144 -10.39 39.60 -49.81
C VAL A 144 -9.98 39.27 -51.25
N ARG A 145 -9.93 37.98 -51.61
CA ARG A 145 -9.51 37.52 -52.95
C ARG A 145 -10.61 37.60 -54.01
N ASN A 146 -11.88 37.58 -53.59
CA ASN A 146 -13.05 37.76 -54.46
C ASN A 146 -13.92 38.92 -53.91
N PRO A 147 -13.43 40.16 -53.99
CA PRO A 147 -14.27 41.31 -53.72
C PRO A 147 -15.31 41.41 -54.84
N LEU A 148 -16.59 41.45 -54.47
CA LEU A 148 -17.69 41.71 -55.41
C LEU A 148 -17.49 43.06 -56.13
#